data_AF-A0A4R5ANN4-F1
#
_entry.id   AF-A0A4R5ANN4-F1
#
_cell.length_a   1.000
_cell.length_b   1.000
_cell.length_c   1.000
_cell.angle_alpha   90.00
_cell.angle_beta   90.00
_cell.angle_gamma   90.00
#
_symmetry.space_group_name_H-M   'P 1'
#
loop_
_entity.id
_entity.type
_entity.pdbx_description
1 polymer ?
#
loop_
_entity_poly.entity_id
_entity_poly.type
_entity_poly.pdbx_seq_one_letter_code
_entity_poly.pdbx_strand_id
1 'polypeptide(L)'
;MAYFVLPGRGKRVYRLAIARRIVDSTARGARDRSAAGHARRRTRVLRRALRPSRRLQIGLGPWLRALPARLPDPALTTALSKLDPHVRVAYVLRHMEGLPRYAVHDQMIELGVRHPWPAIRAAEAIVVPAPRRGERFEPALLRPVRNRSVLPLATAAVLTAALAGALVATEHGGSRGASARSLRLVAAAPDAWTRGARTLDAWPPRGDLARDRAFTGRAAGAWSAAPGARRAAGGTAQLLFAGRLDGAPLAVLRSGDLVARYRSGRLDVVTAGTDPSAPIALGGGRYLLAPWETRPETLAGGRLPTSGGVTEPVRPGTRCGRGALFHLGSRTVGDLGGPRATVLAYHSPAHRPGGADRPARLGRTARAFWDRLACATPRLAQPLSEAMAFDFWSGRLPHGGKPADWVCTRLTDATGAKTASATLLGAENRATGTCDPRRLVSGTWWRAPSGRWYYLAAAGRGLVPHADGVRRSTTKDRLLVATGTPNSAVTLTAR
;
A
#
# COMPACT_ATOMS: atom_id res chain seq x y z
N MET A 1 -20.76 -10.76 1.06
CA MET A 1 -21.89 -11.02 1.99
C MET A 1 -23.08 -10.04 1.89
N ALA A 2 -23.01 -8.79 2.37
CA ALA A 2 -24.19 -7.91 2.53
C ALA A 2 -25.05 -7.72 1.25
N TYR A 3 -24.40 -7.58 0.10
CA TYR A 3 -25.06 -7.43 -1.20
C TYR A 3 -26.00 -8.59 -1.51
N PHE A 4 -25.55 -9.82 -1.30
CA PHE A 4 -26.30 -11.03 -1.60
C PHE A 4 -27.45 -11.30 -0.62
N VAL A 5 -27.34 -10.82 0.62
CA VAL A 5 -28.39 -10.96 1.65
C VAL A 5 -29.55 -9.97 1.47
N LEU A 6 -29.26 -8.76 0.98
CA LEU A 6 -30.28 -7.75 0.72
C LEU A 6 -31.38 -8.26 -0.22
N PRO A 7 -32.64 -7.80 -0.05
CA PRO A 7 -33.73 -8.18 -0.95
C PRO A 7 -33.43 -7.75 -2.40
N GLY A 8 -33.89 -8.53 -3.38
CA GLY A 8 -33.69 -8.24 -4.80
C GLY A 8 -34.56 -7.15 -5.40
N ARG A 9 -35.14 -6.27 -4.57
CA ARG A 9 -36.01 -5.18 -5.05
C ARG A 9 -35.15 -3.96 -5.44
N GLY A 10 -35.42 -3.39 -6.62
CA GLY A 10 -34.78 -2.17 -7.12
C GLY A 10 -33.52 -2.41 -7.97
N LYS A 11 -32.93 -1.33 -8.52
CA LYS A 11 -31.77 -1.44 -9.42
C LYS A 11 -30.53 -1.97 -8.67
N ARG A 12 -29.77 -2.86 -9.31
CA ARG A 12 -28.58 -3.53 -8.74
C ARG A 12 -27.53 -2.58 -8.17
N VAL A 13 -27.36 -1.44 -8.83
CA VAL A 13 -26.46 -0.34 -8.45
C VAL A 13 -26.83 0.21 -7.07
N TYR A 14 -28.12 0.44 -6.80
CA TYR A 14 -28.60 0.91 -5.51
C TYR A 14 -28.46 -0.16 -4.42
N ARG A 15 -28.72 -1.43 -4.74
CA ARG A 15 -28.51 -2.55 -3.81
C ARG A 15 -27.04 -2.64 -3.37
N LEU A 16 -26.10 -2.43 -4.29
CA LEU A 16 -24.67 -2.41 -3.95
C LEU A 16 -24.29 -1.19 -3.11
N ALA A 17 -24.83 -0.01 -3.41
CA ALA A 17 -24.62 1.19 -2.60
C ALA A 17 -25.14 1.01 -1.15
N ILE A 18 -26.33 0.41 -0.99
CA ILE A 18 -26.91 0.08 0.32
C ILE A 18 -26.04 -0.94 1.05
N ALA A 19 -25.62 -2.01 0.37
CA ALA A 19 -24.75 -3.04 0.94
C ALA A 19 -23.47 -2.42 1.50
N ARG A 20 -22.87 -1.50 0.74
CA ARG A 20 -21.67 -0.81 1.17
C ARG A 20 -21.90 0.13 2.34
N ARG A 21 -22.98 0.92 2.31
CA ARG A 21 -23.37 1.77 3.45
C ARG A 21 -23.56 0.96 4.73
N ILE A 22 -24.11 -0.26 4.63
CA ILE A 22 -24.23 -1.18 5.76
C ILE A 22 -22.84 -1.62 6.26
N VAL A 23 -21.94 -2.00 5.37
CA VAL A 23 -20.58 -2.46 5.74
C VAL A 23 -19.73 -1.33 6.32
N ASP A 24 -19.84 -0.11 5.79
CA ASP A 24 -19.12 1.08 6.25
C ASP A 24 -19.65 1.54 7.62
N SER A 25 -20.98 1.58 7.80
CA SER A 25 -21.59 2.00 9.08
C SER A 25 -21.44 1.00 10.23
N THR A 26 -21.08 -0.26 9.94
CA THR A 26 -20.88 -1.30 10.96
C THR A 26 -19.40 -1.49 11.34
N ALA A 27 -18.49 -0.83 10.64
CA ALA A 27 -17.05 -0.86 10.91
C ALA A 27 -16.71 0.00 12.14
N ARG A 28 -16.09 -0.62 13.15
CA ARG A 28 -15.64 0.03 14.40
C ARG A 28 -14.10 0.09 14.50
N GLY A 29 -13.41 0.06 13.36
CA GLY A 29 -11.96 0.23 13.28
C GLY A 29 -11.19 -0.89 13.98
N ALA A 30 -10.35 -0.54 14.97
CA ALA A 30 -9.44 -1.47 15.64
C ALA A 30 -10.17 -2.63 16.35
N ARG A 31 -11.40 -2.42 16.84
CA ARG A 31 -12.19 -3.43 17.58
C ARG A 31 -12.68 -4.60 16.72
N ASP A 32 -12.64 -4.46 15.39
CA ASP A 32 -13.10 -5.48 14.45
C ASP A 32 -11.94 -6.31 13.85
N ARG A 33 -10.67 -6.10 14.28
CA ARG A 33 -9.49 -6.80 13.71
C ARG A 33 -9.23 -8.18 14.29
N SER A 34 -9.75 -8.48 15.48
CA SER A 34 -9.63 -9.83 16.08
C SER A 34 -10.66 -10.78 15.46
N ALA A 35 -10.44 -12.09 15.56
CA ALA A 35 -11.40 -13.09 15.08
C ALA A 35 -12.81 -12.89 15.69
N ALA A 36 -12.87 -12.63 17.00
CA ALA A 36 -14.12 -12.29 17.70
C ALA A 36 -14.72 -10.94 17.24
N GLY A 37 -13.88 -9.96 16.91
CA GLY A 37 -14.30 -8.69 16.32
C GLY A 37 -14.92 -8.87 14.93
N HIS A 38 -14.31 -9.69 14.08
CA HIS A 38 -14.83 -10.05 12.77
C HIS A 38 -16.16 -10.79 12.87
N ALA A 39 -16.30 -11.76 13.78
CA ALA A 39 -17.56 -12.46 14.02
C ALA A 39 -18.68 -11.49 14.43
N ARG A 40 -18.44 -10.63 15.42
CA ARG A 40 -19.43 -9.61 15.85
C ARG A 40 -19.78 -8.64 14.73
N ARG A 41 -18.81 -8.26 13.88
CA ARG A 41 -19.07 -7.40 12.72
C ARG A 41 -19.94 -8.12 11.70
N ARG A 42 -19.68 -9.40 11.43
CA ARG A 42 -20.48 -10.24 10.54
C ARG A 42 -21.94 -10.28 11.00
N THR A 43 -22.20 -10.52 12.29
CA THR A 43 -23.55 -10.51 12.86
C THR A 43 -24.25 -9.16 12.65
N ARG A 44 -23.57 -8.03 12.92
CA ARG A 44 -24.14 -6.68 12.71
C ARG A 44 -24.50 -6.42 11.24
N VAL A 45 -23.63 -6.82 10.32
CA VAL A 45 -23.85 -6.67 8.87
C VAL A 45 -25.06 -7.50 8.43
N LEU A 46 -25.13 -8.76 8.84
CA LEU A 46 -26.23 -9.66 8.49
C LEU A 46 -27.56 -9.18 9.05
N ARG A 47 -27.60 -8.76 10.32
CA ARG A 47 -28.81 -8.22 10.96
C ARG A 47 -29.36 -7.00 10.21
N ARG A 48 -28.47 -6.09 9.80
CA ARG A 48 -28.86 -4.87 9.06
C ARG A 48 -29.20 -5.13 7.60
N ALA A 49 -28.63 -6.17 6.99
CA ALA A 49 -28.94 -6.58 5.62
C ALA A 49 -30.25 -7.38 5.52
N LEU A 50 -30.61 -8.15 6.55
CA LEU A 50 -31.89 -8.86 6.65
C LEU A 50 -33.07 -7.87 6.75
N ARG A 51 -32.89 -6.77 7.50
CA ARG A 51 -33.92 -5.74 7.71
C ARG A 51 -33.37 -4.34 7.38
N PRO A 52 -33.19 -4.01 6.09
CA PRO A 52 -32.66 -2.71 5.71
C PRO A 52 -33.68 -1.61 6.01
N SER A 53 -33.28 -0.62 6.81
CA SER A 53 -34.11 0.57 7.07
C SER A 53 -34.32 1.39 5.79
N ARG A 54 -35.54 1.91 5.57
CA ARG A 54 -35.85 2.84 4.45
C ARG A 54 -34.92 4.06 4.43
N ARG A 55 -34.45 4.53 5.61
CA ARG A 55 -33.50 5.66 5.73
C ARG A 55 -32.15 5.39 5.05
N LEU A 56 -31.78 4.13 4.80
CA LEU A 56 -30.56 3.78 4.06
C LEU A 56 -30.64 4.16 2.57
N GLN A 57 -31.83 4.38 2.03
CA GLN A 57 -32.05 4.78 0.64
C GLN A 57 -31.85 6.28 0.42
N ILE A 58 -31.94 7.10 1.46
CA ILE A 58 -31.82 8.56 1.39
C ILE A 58 -30.34 8.95 1.33
N GLY A 59 -29.97 9.82 0.38
CA GLY A 59 -28.61 10.40 0.30
C GLY A 59 -27.53 9.40 -0.16
N LEU A 60 -27.88 8.44 -1.02
CA LEU A 60 -26.92 7.43 -1.53
C LEU A 60 -25.87 7.98 -2.50
N GLY A 61 -25.95 9.25 -2.90
CA GLY A 61 -25.07 9.89 -3.89
C GLY A 61 -23.57 9.58 -3.72
N PRO A 62 -22.98 9.77 -2.51
CA PRO A 62 -21.58 9.46 -2.27
C PRO A 62 -21.20 7.98 -2.47
N TRP A 63 -22.11 7.04 -2.17
CA TRP A 63 -21.88 5.60 -2.36
C TRP A 63 -22.11 5.14 -3.78
N LEU A 64 -23.03 5.79 -4.52
CA LEU A 64 -23.27 5.55 -5.94
C LEU A 64 -22.06 5.97 -6.80
N ARG A 65 -21.41 7.09 -6.45
CA ARG A 65 -20.17 7.55 -7.11
C ARG A 65 -18.95 6.68 -6.84
N ALA A 66 -19.00 5.86 -5.79
CA ALA A 66 -17.87 5.02 -5.38
C ALA A 66 -18.04 3.56 -5.80
N LEU A 67 -18.98 3.22 -6.69
CA LEU A 67 -19.24 1.82 -7.06
C LEU A 67 -18.12 1.25 -7.95
N PRO A 68 -17.83 -0.06 -7.83
CA PRO A 68 -16.90 -0.72 -8.74
C PRO A 68 -17.45 -0.71 -10.17
N ALA A 69 -16.55 -0.67 -11.15
CA ALA A 69 -16.90 -0.67 -12.58
C ALA A 69 -17.63 -1.95 -13.04
N ARG A 70 -17.53 -3.05 -12.27
CA ARG A 70 -18.21 -4.33 -12.55
C ARG A 70 -19.04 -4.75 -11.34
N LEU A 71 -20.29 -5.14 -11.61
CA LEU A 71 -21.23 -5.66 -10.60
C LEU A 71 -21.17 -7.19 -10.55
N PRO A 72 -21.54 -7.83 -9.42
CA PRO A 72 -21.58 -9.29 -9.32
C PRO A 72 -22.48 -9.94 -10.37
N ASP A 73 -22.13 -11.18 -10.73
CA ASP A 73 -22.80 -11.97 -11.77
C ASP A 73 -24.34 -11.85 -11.67
N PRO A 74 -24.99 -11.46 -12.77
CA PRO A 74 -26.43 -11.36 -12.76
C PRO A 74 -27.18 -12.64 -12.48
N ALA A 75 -26.72 -13.79 -12.94
CA ALA A 75 -27.42 -15.05 -12.74
C ALA A 75 -27.50 -15.42 -11.25
N LEU A 76 -26.35 -15.43 -10.56
CA LEU A 76 -26.26 -15.69 -9.11
C LEU A 76 -27.10 -14.71 -8.29
N THR A 77 -27.03 -13.41 -8.60
CA THR A 77 -27.74 -12.37 -7.85
C THR A 77 -29.26 -12.51 -7.98
N THR A 78 -29.74 -12.89 -9.16
CA THR A 78 -31.16 -13.13 -9.45
C THR A 78 -31.64 -14.42 -8.78
N ALA A 79 -30.89 -15.51 -8.88
CA ALA A 79 -31.21 -16.77 -8.21
C ALA A 79 -31.36 -16.60 -6.69
N LEU A 80 -30.38 -15.94 -6.06
CA LEU A 80 -30.43 -15.68 -4.61
C LEU A 80 -31.60 -14.77 -4.23
N SER A 81 -31.97 -13.80 -5.06
CA SER A 81 -33.04 -12.85 -4.72
C SER A 81 -34.44 -13.48 -4.55
N LYS A 82 -34.68 -14.64 -5.18
CA LYS A 82 -35.94 -15.38 -5.11
C LYS A 82 -36.09 -16.18 -3.82
N LEU A 83 -35.00 -16.37 -3.07
CA LEU A 83 -34.99 -17.15 -1.84
C LEU A 83 -35.49 -16.33 -0.65
N ASP A 84 -36.04 -17.05 0.32
CA ASP A 84 -36.35 -16.53 1.65
C ASP A 84 -35.11 -15.85 2.29
N PRO A 85 -35.27 -14.73 3.02
CA PRO A 85 -34.14 -14.02 3.62
C PRO A 85 -33.22 -14.89 4.48
N HIS A 86 -33.75 -15.84 5.24
CA HIS A 86 -32.96 -16.71 6.10
C HIS A 86 -32.21 -17.77 5.30
N VAL A 87 -32.82 -18.31 4.24
CA VAL A 87 -32.17 -19.22 3.30
C VAL A 87 -31.02 -18.51 2.56
N ARG A 88 -31.20 -17.24 2.15
CA ARG A 88 -30.11 -16.44 1.57
C ARG A 88 -28.92 -16.30 2.51
N VAL A 89 -29.17 -16.02 3.78
CA VAL A 89 -28.10 -15.87 4.79
C VAL A 89 -27.36 -17.19 4.97
N ALA A 90 -28.07 -18.30 5.13
CA ALA A 90 -27.48 -19.63 5.25
C ALA A 90 -26.62 -19.97 4.02
N TYR A 91 -27.12 -19.70 2.81
CA TYR A 91 -26.37 -19.91 1.56
C TYR A 91 -25.07 -19.10 1.53
N VAL A 92 -25.13 -17.82 1.89
CA VAL A 92 -23.96 -16.93 1.89
C VAL A 92 -22.92 -17.40 2.90
N LEU A 93 -23.33 -17.76 4.12
CA LEU A 93 -22.43 -18.23 5.16
C LEU A 93 -21.78 -19.57 4.79
N ARG A 94 -22.53 -20.49 4.19
CA ARG A 94 -22.05 -21.83 3.82
C ARG A 94 -21.16 -21.84 2.57
N HIS A 95 -21.59 -21.18 1.50
CA HIS A 95 -20.97 -21.31 0.17
C HIS A 95 -20.06 -20.14 -0.20
N MET A 96 -20.28 -18.93 0.34
CA MET A 96 -19.42 -17.77 0.03
C MET A 96 -18.40 -17.46 1.13
N GLU A 97 -18.76 -17.64 2.40
CA GLU A 97 -17.84 -17.46 3.53
C GLU A 97 -17.17 -18.79 3.95
N GLY A 98 -17.62 -19.93 3.40
CA GLY A 98 -17.01 -21.24 3.62
C GLY A 98 -17.17 -21.80 5.05
N LEU A 99 -18.17 -21.33 5.81
CA LEU A 99 -18.34 -21.77 7.20
C LEU A 99 -18.86 -23.21 7.28
N PRO A 100 -18.42 -23.97 8.30
CA PRO A 100 -18.97 -25.29 8.56
C PRO A 100 -20.40 -25.21 9.10
N ARG A 101 -21.15 -26.31 8.95
CA ARG A 101 -22.61 -26.38 9.20
C ARG A 101 -23.02 -25.91 10.60
N TYR A 102 -22.26 -26.30 11.62
CA TYR A 102 -22.49 -25.89 13.02
C TYR A 102 -22.24 -24.38 13.22
N ALA A 103 -21.21 -23.80 12.59
CA ALA A 103 -20.95 -22.38 12.70
C ALA A 103 -22.01 -21.52 11.97
N VAL A 104 -22.61 -22.05 10.90
CA VAL A 104 -23.78 -21.42 10.26
C VAL A 104 -24.98 -21.46 11.20
N HIS A 105 -25.24 -22.61 11.83
CA HIS A 105 -26.30 -22.77 12.82
C HIS A 105 -26.20 -21.76 13.96
N ASP A 106 -25.03 -21.66 14.61
CA ASP A 106 -24.81 -20.73 15.73
C ASP A 106 -24.97 -19.27 15.30
N GLN A 107 -24.49 -18.94 14.10
CA GLN A 107 -24.63 -17.60 13.54
C GLN A 107 -26.10 -17.26 13.25
N MET A 108 -26.92 -18.23 12.84
CA MET A 108 -28.35 -18.03 12.60
C MET A 108 -29.14 -17.89 13.91
N ILE A 109 -28.76 -18.62 14.97
CA ILE A 109 -29.30 -18.40 16.32
C ILE A 109 -28.99 -16.98 16.81
N GLU A 110 -27.75 -16.50 16.63
CA GLU A 110 -27.35 -15.13 17.00
C GLU A 110 -28.11 -14.03 16.22
N LEU A 111 -28.67 -14.39 15.06
CA LEU A 111 -29.55 -13.53 14.26
C LEU A 111 -31.02 -13.60 14.69
N GLY A 112 -31.37 -14.43 15.67
CA GLY A 112 -32.72 -14.61 16.20
C GLY A 112 -33.58 -15.59 15.40
N VAL A 113 -32.97 -16.48 14.60
CA VAL A 113 -33.71 -17.51 13.88
C VAL A 113 -34.02 -18.67 14.82
N ARG A 114 -35.31 -18.91 15.10
CA ARG A 114 -35.76 -19.94 16.05
C ARG A 114 -35.44 -21.37 15.60
N HIS A 115 -35.60 -21.65 14.29
CA HIS A 115 -35.32 -22.96 13.71
C HIS A 115 -34.38 -22.80 12.49
N PRO A 116 -33.05 -22.84 12.69
CA PRO A 116 -32.08 -22.58 11.63
C PRO A 116 -31.94 -23.74 10.63
N TRP A 117 -32.17 -25.00 11.06
CA TRP A 117 -31.92 -26.20 10.25
C TRP A 117 -32.70 -26.27 8.92
N PRO A 118 -34.00 -25.95 8.85
CA PRO A 118 -34.73 -25.93 7.58
C PRO A 118 -34.12 -24.95 6.57
N ALA A 119 -33.67 -23.78 7.03
CA ALA A 119 -33.05 -22.79 6.15
C ALA A 119 -31.64 -23.18 5.70
N ILE A 120 -30.88 -23.89 6.53
CA ILE A 120 -29.56 -24.45 6.16
C ILE A 120 -29.72 -25.56 5.11
N ARG A 121 -30.66 -26.50 5.32
CA ARG A 121 -30.95 -27.56 4.35
C ARG A 121 -31.44 -27.01 3.02
N ALA A 122 -32.37 -26.06 3.07
CA ALA A 122 -32.86 -25.37 1.89
C ALA A 122 -31.71 -24.64 1.16
N ALA A 123 -30.73 -24.09 1.88
CA ALA A 123 -29.57 -23.46 1.27
C ALA A 123 -28.58 -24.44 0.62
N GLU A 124 -28.40 -25.63 1.20
CA GLU A 124 -27.53 -26.71 0.67
C GLU A 124 -28.13 -27.37 -0.58
N ALA A 125 -29.47 -27.43 -0.68
CA ALA A 125 -30.17 -28.00 -1.83
C ALA A 125 -30.18 -27.09 -3.07
N ILE A 126 -29.70 -25.84 -2.97
CA ILE A 126 -29.75 -24.89 -4.10
C ILE A 126 -28.60 -25.17 -5.06
N VAL A 127 -28.97 -25.57 -6.27
CA VAL A 127 -28.07 -25.60 -7.42
C VAL A 127 -28.11 -24.24 -8.11
N VAL A 128 -27.06 -23.44 -7.96
CA VAL A 128 -26.90 -22.19 -8.71
C VAL A 128 -26.04 -22.46 -9.96
N PRO A 129 -26.37 -21.87 -11.13
CA PRO A 129 -25.52 -21.97 -12.30
C PRO A 129 -24.07 -21.62 -11.97
N ALA A 130 -23.13 -22.47 -12.39
CA ALA A 130 -21.71 -22.22 -12.21
C ALA A 130 -21.35 -20.85 -12.81
N PRO A 131 -20.62 -19.98 -12.10
CA PRO A 131 -20.22 -18.70 -12.64
C PRO A 131 -19.38 -18.94 -13.89
N ARG A 132 -19.76 -18.31 -15.02
CA ARG A 132 -19.13 -18.53 -16.35
C ARG A 132 -17.65 -18.15 -16.46
N ARG A 133 -17.04 -17.63 -15.39
CA ARG A 133 -15.60 -17.43 -15.18
C ARG A 133 -15.40 -17.32 -13.68
N GLY A 134 -14.24 -17.74 -13.17
CA GLY A 134 -13.83 -17.55 -11.77
C GLY A 134 -13.61 -16.07 -11.42
N GLU A 135 -14.64 -15.25 -11.54
CA GLU A 135 -14.64 -13.83 -11.24
C GLU A 135 -14.65 -13.66 -9.73
N ARG A 136 -13.47 -13.73 -9.13
CA ARG A 136 -13.28 -13.24 -7.77
C ARG A 136 -13.63 -11.77 -7.77
N PHE A 137 -14.52 -11.39 -6.85
CA PHE A 137 -14.74 -10.02 -6.44
C PHE A 137 -13.36 -9.40 -6.20
N GLU A 138 -12.87 -8.51 -7.08
CA GLU A 138 -11.75 -7.67 -6.69
C GLU A 138 -12.27 -6.82 -5.54
N PRO A 139 -11.72 -6.94 -4.32
CA PRO A 139 -11.94 -5.93 -3.32
C PRO A 139 -11.18 -4.71 -3.81
N ALA A 140 -11.75 -3.99 -4.78
CA ALA A 140 -11.40 -2.61 -5.01
C ALA A 140 -11.43 -1.98 -3.61
N LEU A 141 -10.27 -1.48 -3.17
CA LEU A 141 -10.08 -0.81 -1.89
C LEU A 141 -10.84 0.51 -1.95
N LEU A 142 -12.16 0.40 -2.03
CA LEU A 142 -13.03 1.53 -2.17
C LEU A 142 -13.10 2.12 -0.76
N ARG A 143 -12.43 3.27 -0.59
CA ARG A 143 -12.33 3.99 0.67
C ARG A 143 -13.70 4.06 1.35
N PRO A 144 -13.80 3.79 2.67
CA PRO A 144 -15.06 3.97 3.39
C PRO A 144 -15.56 5.39 3.11
N VAL A 145 -16.81 5.50 2.67
CA VAL A 145 -17.40 6.82 2.44
C VAL A 145 -17.63 7.43 3.81
N ARG A 146 -16.73 8.34 4.22
CA ARG A 146 -16.88 9.06 5.49
C ARG A 146 -18.11 9.95 5.40
N ASN A 147 -19.12 9.66 6.22
CA ASN A 147 -20.18 10.63 6.49
C ASN A 147 -19.53 11.87 7.09
N ARG A 148 -19.62 13.01 6.40
CA ARG A 148 -19.38 14.29 7.07
C ARG A 148 -20.41 14.36 8.19
N SER A 149 -19.93 14.44 9.43
CA SER A 149 -20.75 14.85 10.56
C SER A 149 -21.45 16.16 10.19
N VAL A 150 -22.74 16.30 10.51
CA VAL A 150 -23.52 17.55 10.32
C VAL A 150 -23.36 18.50 11.52
N LEU A 151 -22.70 18.03 12.58
CA LEU A 151 -22.32 18.81 13.76
C LEU A 151 -21.48 20.08 13.47
N PRO A 152 -20.54 20.10 12.49
CA PRO A 152 -19.80 21.30 12.12
C PRO A 152 -20.65 22.34 11.36
N LEU A 153 -21.80 21.96 10.79
CA LEU A 153 -22.70 22.91 10.11
C LEU A 153 -23.61 23.65 11.10
N ALA A 154 -24.11 22.94 12.12
CA ALA A 154 -24.91 23.56 13.18
C ALA A 154 -24.05 24.51 14.05
N THR A 155 -22.80 24.14 14.33
CA THR A 155 -21.85 25.02 15.05
C THR A 155 -21.40 26.20 14.20
N ALA A 156 -21.22 26.03 12.88
CA ALA A 156 -20.93 27.14 11.97
C ALA A 156 -22.08 28.16 11.92
N ALA A 157 -23.34 27.72 11.89
CA ALA A 157 -24.50 28.63 11.87
C ALA A 157 -24.59 29.50 13.15
N VAL A 158 -24.36 28.90 14.31
CA VAL A 158 -24.34 29.60 15.61
C VAL A 158 -23.15 30.58 15.68
N LEU A 159 -21.97 30.17 15.20
CA LEU A 159 -20.79 31.04 15.14
C LEU A 159 -20.96 32.19 14.15
N THR A 160 -21.62 31.99 13.01
CA THR A 160 -21.91 33.09 12.07
C THR A 160 -22.94 34.07 12.61
N ALA A 161 -23.94 33.63 13.37
CA ALA A 161 -24.87 34.55 14.04
C ALA A 161 -24.17 35.37 15.14
N ALA A 162 -23.27 34.74 15.91
CA ALA A 162 -22.47 35.42 16.92
C ALA A 162 -21.45 36.39 16.30
N LEU A 163 -20.82 36.03 15.18
CA LEU A 163 -19.89 36.90 14.44
C LEU A 163 -20.60 38.06 13.73
N ALA A 164 -21.82 37.85 13.21
CA ALA A 164 -22.63 38.93 12.64
C ALA A 164 -23.06 39.93 13.72
N GLY A 165 -23.39 39.45 14.94
CA GLY A 165 -23.65 40.31 16.10
C GLY A 165 -22.42 41.09 16.59
N ALA A 166 -21.23 40.49 16.51
CA ALA A 166 -19.98 41.13 16.90
C ALA A 166 -19.45 42.14 15.87
N LEU A 167 -19.69 41.91 14.56
CA LEU A 167 -19.20 42.81 13.50
C LEU A 167 -19.91 44.16 13.49
N VAL A 168 -21.20 44.20 13.82
CA VAL A 168 -21.97 45.47 13.89
C VAL A 168 -21.48 46.35 15.04
N ALA A 169 -20.80 45.78 16.05
CA ALA A 169 -20.31 46.52 17.22
C ALA A 169 -18.88 47.07 17.06
N THR A 170 -18.14 46.72 16.00
CA THR A 170 -16.69 47.04 15.93
C THR A 170 -16.23 47.70 14.63
N GLU A 171 -17.14 48.23 13.81
CA GLU A 171 -16.75 49.02 12.63
C GLU A 171 -16.29 50.43 13.02
N HIS A 172 -15.07 50.53 13.56
CA HIS A 172 -14.23 51.73 13.48
C HIS A 172 -12.77 51.31 13.31
N GLY A 173 -12.25 51.46 12.08
CA GLY A 173 -10.83 51.66 11.82
C GLY A 173 -10.09 50.57 11.06
N GLY A 174 -9.55 50.94 9.89
CA GLY A 174 -8.18 50.55 9.52
C GLY A 174 -8.02 49.63 8.31
N SER A 175 -7.60 50.23 7.19
CA SER A 175 -7.25 49.59 5.93
C SER A 175 -5.91 48.82 5.92
N ARG A 176 -5.91 47.73 5.13
CA ARG A 176 -4.83 47.15 4.29
C ARG A 176 -3.55 46.57 4.93
N GLY A 177 -3.44 45.24 4.79
CA GLY A 177 -2.17 44.52 4.66
C GLY A 177 -2.43 43.03 4.37
N ALA A 178 -2.15 42.56 3.16
CA ALA A 178 -2.32 41.16 2.76
C ALA A 178 -1.36 40.25 3.55
N SER A 179 -1.82 39.74 4.69
CA SER A 179 -1.09 38.76 5.50
C SER A 179 -0.95 37.46 4.71
N ALA A 180 0.28 37.14 4.30
CA ALA A 180 0.64 35.81 3.83
C ALA A 180 0.23 34.80 4.90
N ARG A 181 -0.75 33.94 4.59
CA ARG A 181 -1.27 32.94 5.54
C ARG A 181 -0.10 32.17 6.16
N SER A 182 0.18 32.42 7.43
CA SER A 182 1.29 31.80 8.14
C SER A 182 1.00 30.30 8.34
N LEU A 183 2.02 29.46 8.13
CA LEU A 183 1.88 28.02 8.29
C LEU A 183 1.91 27.70 9.79
N ARG A 184 0.81 27.17 10.33
CA ARG A 184 0.73 26.82 11.75
C ARG A 184 1.51 25.53 12.01
N LEU A 185 2.60 25.63 12.76
CA LEU A 185 3.35 24.46 13.21
C LEU A 185 2.61 23.72 14.33
N VAL A 186 2.53 22.40 14.19
CA VAL A 186 2.01 21.48 15.21
C VAL A 186 3.08 20.47 15.59
N ALA A 187 3.00 19.96 16.81
CA ALA A 187 3.87 18.91 17.32
C ALA A 187 3.01 17.86 18.00
N ALA A 188 3.35 16.58 17.82
CA ALA A 188 2.75 15.53 18.62
C ALA A 188 3.33 15.57 20.03
N ALA A 189 2.55 15.17 21.03
CA ALA A 189 3.06 14.99 22.38
C ALA A 189 4.18 13.91 22.40
N PRO A 190 5.21 14.03 23.26
CA PRO A 190 6.37 13.12 23.31
C PRO A 190 6.00 11.63 23.36
N ASP A 191 4.89 11.31 24.00
CA ASP A 191 4.40 9.97 24.28
C ASP A 191 3.12 9.62 23.50
N ALA A 192 2.71 10.45 22.52
CA ALA A 192 1.47 10.27 21.75
C ALA A 192 1.36 8.87 21.11
N TRP A 193 2.49 8.30 20.68
CA TRP A 193 2.57 6.98 20.06
C TRP A 193 2.43 5.81 21.05
N THR A 194 2.61 6.04 22.36
CA THR A 194 2.55 4.98 23.38
C THR A 194 1.12 4.59 23.71
N ARG A 195 0.22 5.57 23.80
CA ARG A 195 -1.21 5.39 24.11
C ARG A 195 -2.11 5.39 22.88
N GLY A 196 -1.57 5.74 21.72
CA GLY A 196 -2.32 5.96 20.48
C GLY A 196 -1.97 4.99 19.35
N ALA A 197 -2.47 5.31 18.15
CA ALA A 197 -2.07 4.61 16.95
C ALA A 197 -0.64 5.00 16.55
N ARG A 198 0.18 4.03 16.13
CA ARG A 198 1.52 4.24 15.56
C ARG A 198 1.43 4.81 14.15
N THR A 199 1.08 6.09 14.06
CA THR A 199 0.96 6.86 12.80
C THR A 199 2.03 7.96 12.76
N LEU A 200 2.24 8.55 11.58
CA LEU A 200 3.13 9.73 11.46
C LEU A 200 2.63 10.92 12.28
N ASP A 201 1.31 11.09 12.44
CA ASP A 201 0.73 12.17 13.25
C ASP A 201 1.12 12.04 14.74
N ALA A 202 1.52 10.85 15.19
CA ALA A 202 1.97 10.59 16.55
C ALA A 202 3.50 10.71 16.73
N TRP A 203 4.24 11.12 15.68
CA TRP A 203 5.68 11.35 15.78
C TRP A 203 5.97 12.66 16.53
N PRO A 204 6.65 12.60 17.69
CA PRO A 204 7.06 13.81 18.39
C PRO A 204 8.23 14.48 17.67
N PRO A 205 8.35 15.82 17.76
CA PRO A 205 9.53 16.51 17.27
C PRO A 205 10.76 16.08 18.07
N ARG A 206 11.87 15.82 17.37
CA ARG A 206 13.16 15.44 17.97
C ARG A 206 14.29 16.37 17.52
N GLY A 207 15.41 16.36 18.25
CA GLY A 207 16.57 17.20 18.01
C GLY A 207 16.64 18.41 18.95
N ASP A 208 17.84 18.95 19.09
CA ASP A 208 18.20 20.05 20.00
C ASP A 208 17.55 21.39 19.64
N LEU A 209 17.23 21.61 18.36
CA LEU A 209 16.58 22.82 17.86
C LEU A 209 15.05 22.71 17.81
N ALA A 210 14.45 21.62 18.30
CA ALA A 210 13.00 21.39 18.28
C ALA A 210 12.21 22.45 19.04
N ARG A 211 12.82 23.09 20.05
CA ARG A 211 12.22 24.16 20.86
C ARG A 211 12.61 25.57 20.40
N ASP A 212 13.56 25.70 19.47
CA ASP A 212 13.97 26.99 18.93
C ASP A 212 12.87 27.53 17.99
N ARG A 213 12.08 28.45 18.52
CA ARG A 213 10.96 29.08 17.80
C ARG A 213 11.42 29.96 16.65
N ALA A 214 12.58 30.58 16.74
CA ALA A 214 13.13 31.39 15.66
C ALA A 214 13.53 30.49 14.48
N PHE A 215 14.24 29.40 14.73
CA PHE A 215 14.63 28.45 13.68
C PHE A 215 13.43 27.72 13.07
N THR A 216 12.55 27.15 13.91
CA THR A 216 11.36 26.44 13.42
C THR A 216 10.38 27.38 12.71
N GLY A 217 10.25 28.63 13.17
CA GLY A 217 9.48 29.68 12.52
C GLY A 217 10.02 30.02 11.13
N ARG A 218 11.35 30.16 10.96
CA ARG A 218 11.98 30.36 9.64
C ARG A 218 11.70 29.19 8.69
N ALA A 219 11.78 27.96 9.18
CA ALA A 219 11.48 26.76 8.38
C ALA A 219 10.00 26.75 7.92
N ALA A 220 9.06 27.09 8.81
CA ALA A 220 7.64 27.19 8.48
C ALA A 220 7.33 28.33 7.53
N GLY A 221 7.98 29.49 7.71
CA GLY A 221 7.87 30.63 6.81
C GLY A 221 8.35 30.30 5.40
N ALA A 222 9.52 29.65 5.29
CA ALA A 222 10.05 29.18 4.01
C ALA A 222 9.09 28.21 3.32
N TRP A 223 8.43 27.30 4.06
CA TRP A 223 7.44 26.40 3.48
C TRP A 223 6.12 27.08 3.12
N SER A 224 5.67 28.06 3.90
CA SER A 224 4.49 28.85 3.52
C SER A 224 4.70 29.60 2.19
N ALA A 225 5.93 30.07 1.94
CA ALA A 225 6.32 30.73 0.71
C ALA A 225 6.48 29.78 -0.49
N ALA A 226 6.48 28.45 -0.29
CA ALA A 226 6.68 27.49 -1.38
C ALA A 226 5.55 27.55 -2.43
N PRO A 227 5.88 27.48 -3.73
CA PRO A 227 4.88 27.60 -4.80
C PRO A 227 4.15 26.28 -5.09
N GLY A 228 2.92 26.42 -5.61
CA GLY A 228 2.17 25.34 -6.25
C GLY A 228 2.01 24.07 -5.42
N ALA A 229 2.25 22.92 -6.05
CA ALA A 229 2.09 21.58 -5.46
C ALA A 229 3.05 21.28 -4.28
N ARG A 230 4.04 22.15 -4.02
CA ARG A 230 4.96 22.03 -2.88
C ARG A 230 4.44 22.71 -1.62
N ARG A 231 3.35 23.48 -1.71
CA ARG A 231 2.77 24.17 -0.55
C ARG A 231 2.12 23.18 0.40
N ALA A 232 2.30 23.39 1.70
CA ALA A 232 1.64 22.58 2.73
C ALA A 232 0.11 22.69 2.63
N ALA A 233 -0.57 21.55 2.76
CA ALA A 233 -2.01 21.44 2.69
C ALA A 233 -2.67 21.88 4.01
N GLY A 234 -3.80 22.58 3.93
CA GLY A 234 -4.62 22.90 5.10
C GLY A 234 -3.97 23.85 6.11
N GLY A 235 -2.94 24.61 5.71
CA GLY A 235 -2.34 25.66 6.54
C GLY A 235 -1.65 25.17 7.82
N THR A 236 -1.39 23.86 7.93
CA THR A 236 -0.71 23.26 9.08
C THR A 236 0.46 22.39 8.64
N ALA A 237 1.53 22.39 9.44
CA ALA A 237 2.65 21.48 9.24
C ALA A 237 3.12 20.90 10.57
N GLN A 238 3.37 19.60 10.59
CA GLN A 238 3.89 18.89 11.75
C GLN A 238 5.42 18.97 11.77
N LEU A 239 6.00 19.37 12.90
CA LEU A 239 7.44 19.29 13.12
C LEU A 239 7.81 17.84 13.49
N LEU A 240 8.71 17.22 12.70
CA LEU A 240 9.22 15.87 12.95
C LEU A 240 10.63 15.87 13.54
N PHE A 241 11.47 16.81 13.09
CA PHE A 241 12.84 16.96 13.56
C PHE A 241 13.28 18.43 13.43
N ALA A 242 14.02 18.93 14.40
CA ALA A 242 14.84 20.12 14.24
C ALA A 242 16.08 19.97 15.11
N GLY A 243 17.25 19.95 14.47
CA GLY A 243 18.52 19.79 15.18
C GLY A 243 19.72 19.99 14.25
N ARG A 244 20.92 19.72 14.77
CA ARG A 244 22.16 19.86 14.00
C ARG A 244 22.62 18.52 13.42
N LEU A 245 22.91 18.48 12.13
CA LEU A 245 23.59 17.36 11.47
C LEU A 245 24.93 17.86 10.94
N ASP A 246 26.02 17.26 11.42
CA ASP A 246 27.40 17.70 11.10
C ASP A 246 27.59 19.20 11.38
N GLY A 247 27.04 19.68 12.52
CA GLY A 247 27.06 21.10 12.91
C GLY A 247 26.04 21.99 12.19
N ALA A 248 25.47 21.56 11.07
CA ALA A 248 24.52 22.36 10.28
C ALA A 248 23.07 22.19 10.77
N PRO A 249 22.31 23.28 10.99
CA PRO A 249 20.91 23.20 11.42
C PRO A 249 20.00 22.66 10.31
N LEU A 250 19.17 21.69 10.65
CA LEU A 250 18.18 21.06 9.78
C LEU A 250 16.83 21.00 10.50
N ALA A 251 15.76 21.42 9.83
CA ALA A 251 14.38 21.12 10.23
C ALA A 251 13.70 20.22 9.20
N VAL A 252 12.89 19.27 9.68
CA VAL A 252 12.04 18.40 8.89
C VAL A 252 10.60 18.60 9.32
N LEU A 253 9.80 19.07 8.37
CA LEU A 253 8.38 19.34 8.53
C LEU A 253 7.58 18.39 7.64
N ARG A 254 6.33 18.12 8.03
CA ARG A 254 5.40 17.27 7.26
C ARG A 254 4.04 17.92 7.10
N SER A 255 3.43 17.72 5.93
CA SER A 255 2.03 18.05 5.65
C SER A 255 1.46 16.97 4.73
N GLY A 256 0.62 16.09 5.25
CA GLY A 256 0.06 14.97 4.47
C GLY A 256 1.14 13.95 4.10
N ASP A 257 1.40 13.79 2.80
CA ASP A 257 2.43 12.95 2.19
C ASP A 257 3.71 13.72 1.82
N LEU A 258 3.69 15.05 1.93
CA LEU A 258 4.85 15.91 1.70
C LEU A 258 5.73 16.00 2.95
N VAL A 259 7.03 15.97 2.71
CA VAL A 259 8.07 16.26 3.70
C VAL A 259 8.91 17.42 3.17
N ALA A 260 9.11 18.43 4.01
CA ALA A 260 9.96 19.57 3.72
C ALA A 260 11.21 19.55 4.61
N ARG A 261 12.38 19.69 3.99
CA ARG A 261 13.69 19.75 4.64
C ARG A 261 14.22 21.16 4.50
N TYR A 262 14.38 21.84 5.62
CA TYR A 262 14.90 23.20 5.69
C TYR A 262 16.32 23.20 6.25
N ARG A 263 17.29 23.67 5.46
CA ARG A 263 18.70 23.76 5.84
C ARG A 263 19.29 25.04 5.26
N SER A 264 19.96 25.85 6.09
CA SER A 264 20.70 27.06 5.66
C SER A 264 19.89 27.97 4.73
N GLY A 265 18.62 28.24 5.08
CA GLY A 265 17.74 29.10 4.27
C GLY A 265 17.08 28.41 3.07
N ARG A 266 17.51 27.21 2.69
CA ARG A 266 16.96 26.45 1.55
C ARG A 266 15.91 25.45 2.02
N LEU A 267 14.83 25.34 1.24
CA LEU A 267 13.76 24.39 1.47
C LEU A 267 13.71 23.39 0.32
N ASP A 268 13.79 22.11 0.64
CA ASP A 268 13.56 21.01 -0.29
C ASP A 268 12.27 20.28 0.10
N VAL A 269 11.31 20.20 -0.83
CA VAL A 269 10.00 19.58 -0.58
C VAL A 269 9.83 18.38 -1.50
N VAL A 270 9.59 17.22 -0.89
CA VAL A 270 9.47 15.94 -1.58
C VAL A 270 8.23 15.19 -1.13
N THR A 271 7.62 14.45 -2.04
CA THR A 271 6.60 13.46 -1.68
C THR A 271 7.30 12.28 -1.03
N ALA A 272 7.06 12.09 0.27
CA ALA A 272 7.66 11.01 1.05
C ALA A 272 6.63 9.94 1.45
N GLY A 273 5.34 10.19 1.23
CA GLY A 273 4.29 9.24 1.57
C GLY A 273 3.96 9.18 3.06
N THR A 274 3.09 8.22 3.44
CA THR A 274 2.46 8.18 4.77
C THR A 274 2.82 6.96 5.61
N ASP A 275 3.77 6.13 5.18
CA ASP A 275 4.23 4.97 5.97
C ASP A 275 4.80 5.46 7.32
N PRO A 276 4.20 5.05 8.45
CA PRO A 276 4.60 5.52 9.76
C PRO A 276 5.89 4.90 10.28
N SER A 277 6.38 3.82 9.66
CA SER A 277 7.57 3.09 10.11
C SER A 277 8.72 3.15 9.09
N ALA A 278 8.54 3.79 7.94
CA ALA A 278 9.60 4.01 6.95
C ALA A 278 10.55 5.15 7.39
N PRO A 279 11.86 4.89 7.58
CA PRO A 279 12.84 5.91 7.95
C PRO A 279 12.90 7.06 6.95
N ILE A 280 13.01 8.29 7.44
CA ILE A 280 13.08 9.50 6.61
C ILE A 280 14.55 9.89 6.41
N ALA A 281 14.98 10.05 5.15
CA ALA A 281 16.35 10.42 4.84
C ALA A 281 16.63 11.91 5.16
N LEU A 282 17.59 12.17 6.05
CA LEU A 282 17.98 13.52 6.45
C LEU A 282 19.16 14.09 5.64
N GLY A 283 19.78 13.25 4.81
CA GLY A 283 21.03 13.54 4.11
C GLY A 283 22.26 12.98 4.85
N GLY A 284 23.39 12.90 4.15
CA GLY A 284 24.65 12.41 4.73
C GLY A 284 24.65 10.94 5.16
N GLY A 285 23.66 10.13 4.73
CA GLY A 285 23.49 8.75 5.18
C GLY A 285 22.78 8.61 6.53
N ARG A 286 22.16 9.68 7.05
CA ARG A 286 21.42 9.65 8.32
C ARG A 286 19.93 9.54 8.09
N TYR A 287 19.26 8.75 8.94
CA TYR A 287 17.84 8.49 8.83
C TYR A 287 17.13 8.75 10.16
N LEU A 288 16.00 9.48 10.09
CA LEU A 288 15.10 9.66 11.22
C LEU A 288 14.18 8.44 11.33
N LEU A 289 14.29 7.72 12.45
CA LEU A 289 13.54 6.49 12.70
C LEU A 289 12.18 6.77 13.34
N ALA A 290 11.22 5.87 13.22
CA ALA A 290 9.99 5.98 14.00
C ALA A 290 10.27 5.91 15.51
N PRO A 291 9.50 6.59 16.37
CA PRO A 291 9.80 6.64 17.80
C PRO A 291 9.65 5.28 18.51
N TRP A 292 8.90 4.33 17.91
CA TRP A 292 8.81 2.95 18.40
C TRP A 292 9.88 2.01 17.83
N GLU A 293 10.71 2.45 16.90
CA GLU A 293 11.80 1.68 16.29
C GLU A 293 13.13 2.08 16.96
N THR A 294 13.37 1.57 18.17
CA THR A 294 14.45 2.06 19.05
C THR A 294 15.77 1.31 18.91
N ARG A 295 15.79 0.20 18.18
CA ARG A 295 16.95 -0.71 18.08
C ARG A 295 17.27 -1.06 16.63
N PRO A 296 17.74 -0.10 15.82
CA PRO A 296 18.30 -0.45 14.53
C PRO A 296 19.58 -1.28 14.70
N GLU A 297 19.82 -2.19 13.78
CA GLU A 297 21.01 -3.03 13.75
C GLU A 297 21.71 -2.89 12.41
N THR A 298 23.04 -2.84 12.42
CA THR A 298 23.86 -2.96 11.23
C THR A 298 23.55 -4.27 10.48
N LEU A 299 23.93 -4.37 9.21
CA LEU A 299 23.75 -5.61 8.44
C LEU A 299 24.62 -6.79 8.96
N ALA A 300 25.56 -6.52 9.87
CA ALA A 300 26.34 -7.53 10.58
C ALA A 300 25.67 -7.99 11.88
N GLY A 301 24.55 -7.39 12.29
CA GLY A 301 23.81 -7.72 13.52
C GLY A 301 24.23 -6.92 14.75
N GLY A 302 25.27 -6.08 14.67
CA GLY A 302 25.64 -5.16 15.74
C GLY A 302 24.65 -3.99 15.86
N ARG A 303 24.52 -3.39 17.05
CA ARG A 303 23.68 -2.21 17.27
C ARG A 303 24.13 -1.05 16.37
N LEU A 304 23.20 -0.46 15.63
CA LEU A 304 23.46 0.79 14.92
C LEU A 304 23.23 1.96 15.90
N PRO A 305 24.24 2.79 16.19
CA PRO A 305 24.07 3.89 17.13
C PRO A 305 23.03 4.90 16.64
N THR A 306 22.27 5.44 17.57
CA THR A 306 21.29 6.49 17.32
C THR A 306 21.39 7.59 18.36
N SER A 307 21.21 8.83 17.92
CA SER A 307 21.12 10.00 18.80
C SER A 307 19.87 10.79 18.42
N GLY A 308 19.02 11.10 19.41
CA GLY A 308 17.76 11.80 19.16
C GLY A 308 16.82 11.10 18.16
N GLY A 309 16.91 9.77 18.02
CA GLY A 309 16.13 9.00 17.04
C GLY A 309 16.64 9.08 15.60
N VAL A 310 17.82 9.67 15.39
CA VAL A 310 18.54 9.70 14.11
C VAL A 310 19.66 8.67 14.15
N THR A 311 19.82 7.90 13.07
CA THR A 311 20.95 6.98 12.95
C THR A 311 22.26 7.73 12.76
N GLU A 312 23.37 7.12 13.22
CA GLU A 312 24.68 7.45 12.65
C GLU A 312 24.70 7.25 11.12
N PRO A 313 25.65 7.86 10.39
CA PRO A 313 25.77 7.68 8.95
C PRO A 313 25.85 6.21 8.56
N VAL A 314 24.91 5.79 7.71
CA VAL A 314 24.93 4.49 7.05
C VAL A 314 24.82 4.71 5.55
N ARG A 315 25.70 4.05 4.80
CA ARG A 315 25.69 4.09 3.33
C ARG A 315 25.64 2.66 2.80
N PRO A 316 24.99 2.41 1.66
CA PRO A 316 25.09 1.12 0.99
C PRO A 316 26.55 0.84 0.61
N GLY A 317 26.96 -0.43 0.67
CA GLY A 317 28.31 -0.86 0.29
C GLY A 317 28.56 -0.91 -1.22
N THR A 318 27.73 -0.22 -2.02
CA THR A 318 27.74 -0.30 -3.48
C THR A 318 28.26 0.98 -4.11
N ARG A 319 28.88 0.86 -5.29
CA ARG A 319 29.42 2.02 -6.03
C ARG A 319 28.35 3.01 -6.48
N CYS A 320 27.11 2.53 -6.73
CA CYS A 320 26.00 3.41 -7.12
C CYS A 320 25.32 4.11 -5.93
N GLY A 321 25.78 3.84 -4.70
CA GLY A 321 25.20 4.40 -3.46
C GLY A 321 23.78 3.92 -3.17
N ARG A 322 23.38 2.73 -3.66
CA ARG A 322 22.05 2.13 -3.49
C ARG A 322 22.16 0.65 -3.12
N GLY A 323 21.32 0.19 -2.22
CA GLY A 323 21.40 -1.18 -1.71
C GLY A 323 20.89 -1.29 -0.28
N ALA A 324 21.21 -2.40 0.39
CA ALA A 324 20.81 -2.59 1.79
C ALA A 324 21.55 -1.61 2.72
N LEU A 325 20.86 -1.14 3.76
CA LEU A 325 21.41 -0.20 4.75
C LEU A 325 21.57 -0.84 6.12
N PHE A 326 20.45 -1.22 6.76
CA PHE A 326 20.42 -1.73 8.11
C PHE A 326 19.12 -2.51 8.37
N HIS A 327 19.04 -3.19 9.51
CA HIS A 327 17.87 -3.92 9.97
C HIS A 327 17.04 -3.08 10.95
N LEU A 328 15.72 -3.21 10.87
CA LEU A 328 14.75 -2.67 11.81
C LEU A 328 13.84 -3.82 12.26
N GLY A 329 14.07 -4.35 13.46
CA GLY A 329 13.37 -5.54 13.93
C GLY A 329 13.51 -6.70 12.94
N SER A 330 12.38 -7.18 12.40
CA SER A 330 12.32 -8.32 11.49
C SER A 330 12.51 -7.98 10.01
N ARG A 331 12.80 -6.73 9.65
CA ARG A 331 12.92 -6.27 8.25
C ARG A 331 14.26 -5.63 7.98
N THR A 332 14.64 -5.61 6.70
CA THR A 332 15.80 -4.85 6.20
C THR A 332 15.31 -3.67 5.42
N VAL A 333 15.92 -2.51 5.65
CA VAL A 333 15.67 -1.31 4.84
C VAL A 333 16.89 -1.01 3.98
N GLY A 334 16.64 -0.40 2.83
CA GLY A 334 17.66 -0.05 1.86
C GLY A 334 17.41 1.31 1.23
N ASP A 335 18.45 1.83 0.59
CA ASP A 335 18.39 3.04 -0.21
C ASP A 335 18.20 2.68 -1.68
N LEU A 336 17.11 3.13 -2.28
CA LEU A 336 16.84 3.03 -3.72
C LEU A 336 16.83 4.40 -4.42
N GLY A 337 17.27 5.46 -3.74
CA GLY A 337 17.33 6.84 -4.23
C GLY A 337 16.11 7.70 -3.88
N GLY A 338 15.26 7.24 -2.96
CA GLY A 338 14.04 7.95 -2.54
C GLY A 338 14.22 8.77 -1.26
N PRO A 339 13.22 9.59 -0.88
CA PRO A 339 13.25 10.40 0.35
C PRO A 339 13.07 9.57 1.64
N ARG A 340 12.80 8.26 1.50
CA ARG A 340 12.68 7.31 2.60
C ARG A 340 13.46 6.04 2.28
N ALA A 341 13.94 5.39 3.33
CA ALA A 341 14.48 4.05 3.19
C ALA A 341 13.34 3.06 2.90
N THR A 342 13.54 2.20 1.91
CA THR A 342 12.55 1.25 1.40
C THR A 342 12.73 -0.11 2.07
N VAL A 343 11.64 -0.78 2.43
CA VAL A 343 11.72 -2.16 2.93
C VAL A 343 12.13 -3.09 1.79
N LEU A 344 13.22 -3.83 1.97
CA LEU A 344 13.72 -4.78 0.97
C LEU A 344 13.29 -6.20 1.31
N ALA A 345 12.80 -6.92 0.31
CA ALA A 345 12.46 -8.33 0.40
C ALA A 345 13.09 -9.12 -0.77
N TYR A 346 13.34 -10.40 -0.56
CA TYR A 346 13.96 -11.27 -1.56
C TYR A 346 13.39 -12.68 -1.47
N HIS A 347 13.08 -13.25 -2.63
CA HIS A 347 12.77 -14.65 -2.82
C HIS A 347 13.81 -15.25 -3.75
N SER A 348 14.51 -16.27 -3.25
CA SER A 348 15.48 -17.03 -4.03
C SER A 348 14.80 -17.87 -5.10
N PRO A 349 15.54 -18.36 -6.13
CA PRO A 349 14.99 -19.27 -7.13
C PRO A 349 14.40 -20.58 -6.56
N ALA A 350 14.83 -20.97 -5.35
CA ALA A 350 14.32 -22.14 -4.66
C ALA A 350 12.96 -21.91 -3.95
N HIS A 351 12.54 -20.64 -3.80
CA HIS A 351 11.33 -20.25 -3.08
C HIS A 351 10.09 -20.90 -3.71
N ARG A 352 9.21 -21.45 -2.88
CA ARG A 352 7.93 -22.01 -3.30
C ARG A 352 6.82 -20.99 -2.99
N PRO A 353 6.02 -20.58 -3.99
CA PRO A 353 4.83 -19.77 -3.73
C PRO A 353 3.87 -20.52 -2.79
N GLY A 354 3.35 -19.87 -1.75
CA GLY A 354 2.42 -20.55 -0.83
C GLY A 354 2.19 -19.93 0.55
N GLY A 355 2.74 -18.76 0.85
CA GLY A 355 2.56 -18.08 2.14
C GLY A 355 2.24 -16.59 1.98
N ALA A 356 1.96 -15.91 3.09
CA ALA A 356 1.90 -14.46 3.08
C ALA A 356 3.30 -13.88 2.82
N ASP A 357 3.46 -13.17 1.71
CA ASP A 357 4.68 -12.41 1.37
C ASP A 357 4.91 -11.29 2.39
N ARG A 358 5.52 -11.63 3.53
CA ARG A 358 5.95 -10.66 4.54
C ARG A 358 7.44 -10.39 4.37
N PRO A 359 7.86 -9.13 4.23
CA PRO A 359 9.28 -8.79 4.23
C PRO A 359 9.96 -9.30 5.49
N ALA A 360 11.02 -10.09 5.30
CA ALA A 360 11.85 -10.63 6.35
C ALA A 360 13.25 -9.98 6.33
N ARG A 361 14.03 -10.25 7.37
CA ARG A 361 15.43 -9.83 7.44
C ARG A 361 16.20 -10.51 6.31
N LEU A 362 17.01 -9.74 5.58
CA LEU A 362 17.78 -10.26 4.47
C LEU A 362 19.05 -10.94 4.98
N GLY A 363 19.25 -12.20 4.61
CA GLY A 363 20.52 -12.90 4.77
C GLY A 363 21.61 -12.36 3.84
N ARG A 364 22.85 -12.85 3.99
CA ARG A 364 24.00 -12.40 3.19
C ARG A 364 23.76 -12.51 1.68
N THR A 365 23.25 -13.65 1.21
CA THR A 365 22.97 -13.89 -0.22
C THR A 365 21.97 -12.89 -0.78
N ALA A 366 20.87 -12.65 -0.05
CA ALA A 366 19.83 -11.71 -0.46
C ALA A 366 20.34 -10.26 -0.48
N ARG A 367 21.24 -9.89 0.45
CA ARG A 367 21.88 -8.57 0.46
C ARG A 367 22.81 -8.38 -0.74
N ALA A 368 23.71 -9.33 -1.00
CA ALA A 368 24.59 -9.29 -2.17
C ALA A 368 23.79 -9.25 -3.49
N PHE A 369 22.65 -9.93 -3.54
CA PHE A 369 21.73 -9.83 -4.67
C PHE A 369 21.17 -8.42 -4.84
N TRP A 370 20.65 -7.83 -3.76
CA TRP A 370 20.14 -6.46 -3.75
C TRP A 370 21.21 -5.42 -4.07
N ASP A 371 22.46 -5.63 -3.70
CA ASP A 371 23.56 -4.72 -4.03
C ASP A 371 23.78 -4.61 -5.55
N ARG A 372 23.61 -5.71 -6.28
CA ARG A 372 23.64 -5.72 -7.76
C ARG A 372 22.35 -5.15 -8.34
N LEU A 373 21.20 -5.62 -7.86
CA LEU A 373 19.88 -5.21 -8.38
C LEU A 373 19.59 -3.72 -8.14
N ALA A 374 19.91 -3.18 -6.97
CA ALA A 374 19.63 -1.78 -6.64
C ALA A 374 20.33 -0.82 -7.61
N CYS A 375 21.53 -1.17 -8.10
CA CYS A 375 22.21 -0.40 -9.13
C CYS A 375 21.56 -0.53 -10.52
N ALA A 376 20.93 -1.67 -10.82
CA ALA A 376 20.20 -1.89 -12.07
C ALA A 376 18.78 -1.29 -12.07
N THR A 377 18.17 -1.15 -10.89
CA THR A 377 16.82 -0.59 -10.75
C THR A 377 16.83 0.89 -11.14
N PRO A 378 15.91 1.37 -11.99
CA PRO A 378 15.82 2.77 -12.34
C PRO A 378 15.45 3.62 -11.11
N ARG A 379 16.00 4.84 -11.03
CA ARG A 379 15.57 5.80 -10.02
C ARG A 379 14.13 6.21 -10.32
N LEU A 380 13.23 6.01 -9.35
CA LEU A 380 11.84 6.41 -9.49
C LEU A 380 11.62 7.81 -8.92
N ALA A 381 10.72 8.56 -9.55
CA ALA A 381 10.27 9.85 -9.05
C ALA A 381 9.37 9.72 -7.80
N GLN A 382 8.73 8.56 -7.61
CA GLN A 382 7.77 8.31 -6.53
C GLN A 382 8.44 7.63 -5.33
N PRO A 383 8.04 7.97 -4.09
CA PRO A 383 8.56 7.31 -2.89
C PRO A 383 8.11 5.84 -2.82
N LEU A 384 9.05 4.97 -2.45
CA LEU A 384 8.82 3.54 -2.30
C LEU A 384 8.66 3.14 -0.82
N SER A 385 7.62 2.36 -0.53
CA SER A 385 7.41 1.74 0.77
C SER A 385 8.11 0.38 0.86
N GLU A 386 8.00 -0.43 -0.20
CA GLU A 386 8.55 -1.78 -0.27
C GLU A 386 9.09 -2.08 -1.67
N ALA A 387 10.19 -2.82 -1.74
CA ALA A 387 10.73 -3.39 -2.96
C ALA A 387 11.03 -4.88 -2.73
N MET A 388 10.46 -5.72 -3.59
CA MET A 388 10.57 -7.18 -3.50
C MET A 388 11.18 -7.75 -4.77
N ALA A 389 12.29 -8.47 -4.62
CA ALA A 389 12.98 -9.15 -5.69
C ALA A 389 12.58 -10.63 -5.71
N PHE A 390 12.00 -11.08 -6.82
CA PHE A 390 11.72 -12.48 -7.10
C PHE A 390 12.76 -12.96 -8.11
N ASP A 391 13.86 -13.49 -7.60
CA ASP A 391 14.87 -14.14 -8.42
C ASP A 391 14.31 -15.50 -8.84
N PHE A 392 13.97 -15.63 -10.11
CA PHE A 392 13.19 -16.78 -10.59
C PHE A 392 13.99 -17.72 -11.46
N TRP A 393 15.15 -17.28 -11.95
CA TRP A 393 16.08 -18.11 -12.71
C TRP A 393 17.51 -17.61 -12.51
N SER A 394 18.44 -18.52 -12.26
CA SER A 394 19.88 -18.24 -12.19
C SER A 394 20.60 -19.30 -12.99
N GLY A 395 21.59 -18.91 -13.79
CA GLY A 395 22.35 -19.86 -14.60
C GLY A 395 23.40 -19.19 -15.47
N ARG A 396 24.03 -19.97 -16.35
CA ARG A 396 24.91 -19.43 -17.41
C ARG A 396 24.11 -19.24 -18.68
N LEU A 397 24.24 -18.07 -19.29
CA LEU A 397 23.66 -17.82 -20.61
C LEU A 397 24.31 -18.76 -21.65
N PRO A 398 23.55 -19.23 -22.65
CA PRO A 398 24.03 -20.21 -23.62
C PRO A 398 25.14 -19.64 -24.52
N HIS A 399 25.77 -20.50 -25.33
CA HIS A 399 26.73 -20.11 -26.37
C HIS A 399 27.88 -19.22 -25.86
N GLY A 400 28.50 -19.62 -24.74
CA GLY A 400 29.63 -18.90 -24.13
C GLY A 400 29.24 -17.69 -23.29
N GLY A 401 27.94 -17.49 -23.03
CA GLY A 401 27.43 -16.43 -22.18
C GLY A 401 27.90 -16.52 -20.72
N LYS A 402 27.93 -15.36 -20.06
CA LYS A 402 28.32 -15.22 -18.65
C LYS A 402 27.18 -15.65 -17.70
N PRO A 403 27.46 -15.87 -16.40
CA PRO A 403 26.42 -16.06 -15.40
C PRO A 403 25.43 -14.89 -15.37
N ALA A 404 24.15 -15.19 -15.20
CA ALA A 404 23.09 -14.22 -15.14
C ALA A 404 21.93 -14.70 -14.25
N ASP A 405 21.16 -13.74 -13.74
CA ASP A 405 19.97 -13.94 -12.90
C ASP A 405 18.79 -13.21 -13.56
N TRP A 406 17.64 -13.87 -13.68
CA TRP A 406 16.40 -13.25 -14.12
C TRP A 406 15.53 -12.95 -12.92
N VAL A 407 15.23 -11.67 -12.73
CA VAL A 407 14.51 -11.19 -11.56
C VAL A 407 13.28 -10.40 -11.95
N CYS A 408 12.17 -10.71 -11.31
CA CYS A 408 11.00 -9.84 -11.29
C CYS A 408 11.08 -8.94 -10.06
N THR A 409 11.12 -7.63 -10.24
CA THR A 409 11.17 -6.67 -9.14
C THR A 409 9.80 -6.02 -8.99
N ARG A 410 9.12 -6.31 -7.87
CA ARG A 410 7.87 -5.65 -7.50
C ARG A 410 8.16 -4.46 -6.60
N LEU A 411 7.77 -3.28 -7.04
CA LEU A 411 7.91 -2.03 -6.30
C LEU A 411 6.53 -1.62 -5.81
N THR A 412 6.44 -1.25 -4.54
CA THR A 412 5.23 -0.71 -3.92
C THR A 412 5.51 0.73 -3.54
N ASP A 413 4.77 1.65 -4.14
CA ASP A 413 4.89 3.06 -3.80
C ASP A 413 4.26 3.36 -2.44
N ALA A 414 4.34 4.61 -2.00
CA ALA A 414 3.76 5.00 -0.72
C ALA A 414 2.21 5.13 -0.73
N THR A 415 1.56 5.07 -1.90
CA THR A 415 0.10 4.97 -2.04
C THR A 415 -0.40 3.52 -1.96
N GLY A 416 0.52 2.56 -2.08
CA GLY A 416 0.26 1.13 -2.15
C GLY A 416 0.10 0.61 -3.58
N ALA A 417 0.27 1.46 -4.60
CA ALA A 417 0.29 1.03 -5.99
C ALA A 417 1.52 0.15 -6.24
N LYS A 418 1.33 -0.90 -7.04
CA LYS A 418 2.36 -1.91 -7.30
C LYS A 418 2.70 -1.92 -8.77
N THR A 419 3.99 -1.83 -9.07
CA THR A 419 4.54 -2.07 -10.40
C THR A 419 5.51 -3.23 -10.34
N ALA A 420 5.62 -4.00 -11.43
CA ALA A 420 6.52 -5.14 -11.49
C ALA A 420 7.19 -5.20 -12.86
N SER A 421 8.52 -5.25 -12.85
CA SER A 421 9.35 -5.32 -14.05
C SER A 421 10.40 -6.41 -13.93
N ALA A 422 10.66 -7.10 -15.03
CA ALA A 422 11.70 -8.10 -15.12
C ALA A 422 13.01 -7.51 -15.63
N THR A 423 14.11 -7.96 -15.05
CA THR A 423 15.47 -7.59 -15.44
C THR A 423 16.30 -8.86 -15.55
N LEU A 424 17.09 -8.96 -16.62
CA LEU A 424 18.20 -9.90 -16.72
C LEU A 424 19.44 -9.22 -16.14
N LEU A 425 19.86 -9.65 -14.95
CA LEU A 425 21.07 -9.21 -14.29
C LEU A 425 22.25 -10.07 -14.77
N GLY A 426 23.31 -9.45 -15.27
CA GLY A 426 24.47 -10.17 -15.79
C GLY A 426 25.67 -9.25 -15.94
N ALA A 427 26.55 -9.56 -16.90
CA ALA A 427 27.63 -8.64 -17.28
C ALA A 427 27.07 -7.28 -17.74
N GLU A 428 25.96 -7.32 -18.48
CA GLU A 428 25.15 -6.16 -18.83
C GLU A 428 23.74 -6.38 -18.32
N ASN A 429 23.25 -5.45 -17.49
CA ASN A 429 21.88 -5.51 -16.99
C ASN A 429 20.91 -5.06 -18.09
N ARG A 430 19.87 -5.85 -18.33
CA ARG A 430 18.88 -5.56 -19.38
C ARG A 430 17.47 -5.61 -18.81
N ALA A 431 16.68 -4.57 -19.06
CA ALA A 431 15.24 -4.60 -18.80
C ALA A 431 14.56 -5.54 -19.82
N THR A 432 13.66 -6.38 -19.33
CA THR A 432 13.03 -7.47 -20.11
C THR A 432 11.49 -7.41 -20.07
N GLY A 433 10.97 -6.23 -19.71
CA GLY A 433 9.54 -5.91 -19.72
C GLY A 433 8.88 -5.97 -18.35
N THR A 434 7.55 -6.03 -18.34
CA THR A 434 6.76 -6.24 -17.12
C THR A 434 6.77 -7.71 -16.72
N CYS A 435 6.43 -7.99 -15.46
CA CYS A 435 6.31 -9.37 -14.97
C CYS A 435 5.12 -9.52 -14.02
N ASP A 436 4.58 -10.74 -13.94
CA ASP A 436 3.61 -11.12 -12.91
C ASP A 436 4.33 -11.90 -11.80
N PRO A 437 4.40 -11.36 -10.56
CA PRO A 437 4.96 -12.08 -9.42
C PRO A 437 4.31 -13.44 -9.11
N ARG A 438 3.08 -13.68 -9.58
CA ARG A 438 2.38 -14.97 -9.44
C ARG A 438 2.74 -15.97 -10.51
N ARG A 439 3.21 -15.51 -11.67
CA ARG A 439 3.56 -16.33 -12.83
C ARG A 439 4.84 -15.75 -13.43
N LEU A 440 5.94 -16.03 -12.75
CA LEU A 440 7.25 -15.50 -13.06
C LEU A 440 7.73 -16.06 -14.40
N VAL A 441 7.66 -15.23 -15.44
CA VAL A 441 8.22 -15.52 -16.76
C VAL A 441 8.61 -14.21 -17.42
N SER A 442 9.75 -14.18 -18.09
CA SER A 442 10.17 -13.06 -18.93
C SER A 442 11.21 -13.54 -19.94
N GLY A 443 11.34 -12.78 -21.03
CA GLY A 443 12.23 -13.11 -22.14
C GLY A 443 12.67 -11.88 -22.89
N THR A 444 13.76 -12.02 -23.64
CA THR A 444 14.34 -10.93 -24.42
C THR A 444 15.19 -11.47 -25.57
N TRP A 445 15.36 -10.65 -26.60
CA TRP A 445 16.39 -10.88 -27.61
C TRP A 445 17.76 -10.55 -27.01
N TRP A 446 18.67 -11.50 -27.11
CA TRP A 446 20.02 -11.42 -26.58
C TRP A 446 21.05 -11.78 -27.65
N ARG A 447 22.16 -11.04 -27.66
CA ARG A 447 23.27 -11.26 -28.58
C ARG A 447 24.36 -12.03 -27.86
N ALA A 448 24.69 -13.21 -28.35
CA ALA A 448 25.78 -14.02 -27.83
C ALA A 448 27.15 -13.37 -28.07
N PRO A 449 28.21 -13.75 -27.34
CA PRO A 449 29.57 -13.30 -27.61
C PRO A 449 30.03 -13.54 -29.04
N SER A 450 29.51 -14.59 -29.70
CA SER A 450 29.76 -14.87 -31.12
C SER A 450 29.06 -13.90 -32.09
N GLY A 451 28.34 -12.90 -31.59
CA GLY A 451 27.59 -11.93 -32.38
C GLY A 451 26.22 -12.40 -32.87
N ARG A 452 25.87 -13.68 -32.66
CA ARG A 452 24.58 -14.27 -33.09
C ARG A 452 23.46 -13.93 -32.12
N TRP A 453 22.25 -13.74 -32.65
CA TRP A 453 21.07 -13.41 -31.87
C TRP A 453 20.25 -14.64 -31.49
N TYR A 454 19.79 -14.65 -30.26
CA TYR A 454 18.92 -15.67 -29.69
C TYR A 454 17.79 -15.00 -28.91
N TYR A 455 16.62 -15.61 -28.94
CA TYR A 455 15.57 -15.30 -27.98
C TYR A 455 15.78 -16.17 -26.75
N LEU A 456 15.93 -15.52 -25.59
CA LEU A 456 16.03 -16.20 -24.31
C LEU A 456 14.78 -15.91 -23.50
N ALA A 457 14.21 -16.93 -22.87
CA ALA A 457 13.16 -16.75 -21.88
C ALA A 457 13.34 -17.70 -20.71
N ALA A 458 13.06 -17.23 -19.51
CA ALA A 458 13.13 -18.05 -18.32
C ALA A 458 11.79 -18.03 -17.58
N ALA A 459 11.49 -19.12 -16.86
CA ALA A 459 10.33 -19.19 -15.98
C ALA A 459 10.70 -19.62 -14.56
N GLY A 460 9.87 -19.19 -13.61
CA GLY A 460 9.95 -19.56 -12.21
C GLY A 460 9.76 -21.05 -11.97
N ARG A 461 10.02 -21.49 -10.74
CA ARG A 461 9.91 -22.89 -10.38
C ARG A 461 8.48 -23.41 -10.59
N GLY A 462 8.36 -24.60 -11.18
CA GLY A 462 7.07 -25.21 -11.48
C GLY A 462 6.39 -24.66 -12.73
N LEU A 463 7.11 -23.85 -13.54
CA LEU A 463 6.64 -23.32 -14.80
C LEU A 463 7.62 -23.64 -15.94
N VAL A 464 7.09 -23.80 -17.14
CA VAL A 464 7.85 -24.00 -18.37
C VAL A 464 7.58 -22.85 -19.34
N PRO A 465 8.60 -22.10 -19.79
CA PRO A 465 8.41 -21.00 -20.74
C PRO A 465 8.07 -21.52 -22.15
N HIS A 466 7.15 -20.83 -22.82
CA HIS A 466 6.75 -21.07 -24.21
C HIS A 466 6.72 -19.75 -24.98
N ALA A 467 7.40 -19.72 -26.13
CA ALA A 467 7.52 -18.53 -26.97
C ALA A 467 6.97 -18.81 -28.38
N ASP A 468 6.04 -17.97 -28.83
CA ASP A 468 5.50 -17.98 -30.20
C ASP A 468 6.11 -16.82 -30.99
N GLY A 469 6.35 -17.03 -32.29
CA GLY A 469 7.06 -16.06 -33.15
C GLY A 469 8.58 -16.25 -33.19
N VAL A 470 9.08 -17.37 -32.68
CA VAL A 470 10.50 -17.78 -32.75
C VAL A 470 10.66 -19.07 -33.58
N ARG A 471 11.90 -19.41 -33.94
CA ARG A 471 12.28 -20.61 -34.70
C ARG A 471 13.21 -21.49 -33.86
N ARG A 472 13.06 -22.82 -33.96
CA ARG A 472 13.94 -23.81 -33.29
C ARG A 472 14.11 -23.50 -31.79
N SER A 473 13.01 -23.60 -31.04
CA SER A 473 13.06 -23.43 -29.59
C SER A 473 13.50 -24.73 -28.89
N THR A 474 14.31 -24.59 -27.85
CA THR A 474 14.68 -25.68 -26.96
C THR A 474 14.61 -25.17 -25.53
N THR A 475 13.98 -25.94 -24.65
CA THR A 475 13.82 -25.58 -23.25
C THR A 475 14.55 -26.57 -22.37
N LYS A 476 15.49 -26.09 -21.56
CA LYS A 476 16.23 -26.88 -20.57
C LYS A 476 16.37 -26.08 -19.28
N ASP A 477 16.17 -26.74 -18.13
CA ASP A 477 16.32 -26.11 -16.80
C ASP A 477 15.53 -24.79 -16.65
N ARG A 478 14.33 -24.75 -17.24
CA ARG A 478 13.41 -23.59 -17.27
C ARG A 478 13.92 -22.39 -18.08
N LEU A 479 14.98 -22.58 -18.86
CA LEU A 479 15.47 -21.63 -19.85
C LEU A 479 15.08 -22.12 -21.26
N LEU A 480 14.31 -21.32 -21.98
CA LEU A 480 14.06 -21.44 -23.40
C LEU A 480 15.11 -20.65 -24.17
N VAL A 481 15.70 -21.30 -25.17
CA VAL A 481 16.60 -20.70 -26.16
C VAL A 481 15.98 -20.94 -27.53
N ALA A 482 15.83 -19.87 -28.31
CA ALA A 482 15.34 -19.98 -29.68
C ALA A 482 16.09 -19.04 -30.62
N THR A 483 15.95 -19.28 -31.91
CA THR A 483 16.47 -18.42 -32.98
C THR A 483 15.33 -17.63 -33.62
N GLY A 484 15.64 -16.59 -34.39
CA GLY A 484 14.64 -15.85 -35.16
C GLY A 484 15.14 -14.46 -35.54
N THR A 485 14.22 -13.62 -36.00
CA THR A 485 14.54 -12.25 -36.39
C THR A 485 14.70 -11.39 -35.14
N PRO A 486 15.87 -10.77 -34.90
CA PRO A 486 16.07 -9.92 -33.74
C PRO A 486 15.00 -8.82 -33.66
N ASN A 487 14.55 -8.52 -32.44
CA ASN A 487 13.53 -7.49 -32.16
C ASN A 487 12.15 -7.73 -32.79
N SER A 488 11.88 -8.91 -33.35
CA SER A 488 10.51 -9.28 -33.72
C SER A 488 9.66 -9.45 -32.47
N ALA A 489 8.35 -9.18 -32.60
CA ALA A 489 7.39 -9.46 -31.54
C ALA A 489 7.37 -10.95 -31.22
N VAL A 490 7.41 -11.28 -29.92
CA VAL A 490 7.35 -12.65 -29.41
C VAL A 490 6.29 -12.71 -28.32
N THR A 491 5.35 -13.64 -28.46
CA THR A 491 4.35 -13.90 -27.43
C THR A 491 4.91 -14.92 -26.46
N LEU A 492 5.09 -14.52 -25.19
CA LEU A 492 5.68 -15.36 -24.15
C LEU A 492 4.63 -15.78 -23.12
N THR A 493 4.55 -17.08 -22.83
CA THR A 493 3.70 -17.66 -21.80
C THR A 493 4.47 -18.67 -20.95
N ALA A 494 3.93 -19.11 -19.80
CA ALA A 494 4.59 -20.11 -18.95
C ALA A 494 3.62 -21.10 -18.30
N ARG A 495 3.66 -22.39 -18.65
CA ARG A 495 2.67 -23.37 -18.18
C ARG A 495 3.15 -24.19 -17.00
#